data_AF-A7VNP9-F1
#
_entry.id   AF-A7VNP9-F1
#
_cell.length_a   1.000
_cell.length_b   1.000
_cell.length_c   1.000
_cell.angle_alpha   90.00
_cell.angle_beta   90.00
_cell.angle_gamma   90.00
#
_symmetry.space_group_name_H-M   'P 1'
#
loop_
_entity.id
_entity.type
_entity.pdbx_description
1 polymer ?
#
loop_
_entity_poly.entity_id
_entity_poly.type
_entity_poly.pdbx_seq_one_letter_code
_entity_poly.pdbx_strand_id
1 'polypeptide(L)' 'MIVDKIKCPYCGYVMPLKVDPDAKCKGVWIKCKGRNCKKEFEIKIGKVK' A
#
# COMPACT_ATOMS: atom_id res chain seq x y z
N MET A 1 12.86 -10.02 -1.36
CA MET A 1 12.00 -9.11 -0.56
C MET A 1 12.01 -7.75 -1.23
N ILE A 2 11.00 -7.41 -2.02
CA ILE A 2 10.87 -6.07 -2.59
C ILE A 2 10.01 -5.25 -1.61
N VAL A 3 10.49 -4.08 -1.24
CA VAL A 3 9.70 -3.13 -0.45
C VAL A 3 8.96 -2.26 -1.44
N ASP A 4 7.75 -2.67 -1.81
CA ASP A 4 6.90 -1.81 -2.61
C ASP A 4 6.41 -0.63 -1.77
N LYS A 5 6.46 0.54 -2.40
CA LYS A 5 6.14 1.82 -1.79
C LYS A 5 4.70 2.19 -2.14
N ILE A 6 3.76 1.88 -1.26
CA ILE A 6 2.37 2.27 -1.47
C ILE A 6 2.17 3.72 -1.04
N LYS A 7 1.78 4.56 -2.00
CA LYS A 7 1.45 5.95 -1.73
C LYS A 7 0.00 6.06 -1.25
N CYS A 8 -0.19 6.69 -0.10
CA CYS A 8 -1.52 7.04 0.39
C CYS A 8 -2.18 8.04 -0.58
N PRO A 9 -3.39 7.77 -1.10
CA PRO A 9 -4.09 8.66 -2.02
C PRO A 9 -4.57 9.95 -1.35
N TYR A 10 -4.64 9.98 -0.01
CA TYR A 10 -5.19 11.12 0.72
C TYR A 10 -4.14 12.12 1.22
N CYS A 11 -2.98 11.65 1.66
CA CYS A 11 -1.95 12.51 2.24
C CYS A 11 -0.59 12.40 1.54
N GLY A 12 -0.47 11.55 0.52
CA GLY A 12 0.77 11.34 -0.21
C GLY A 12 1.86 10.59 0.56
N TYR A 13 1.63 10.23 1.83
CA TYR A 13 2.58 9.46 2.63
C TYR A 13 2.89 8.12 1.95
N VAL A 14 4.17 7.85 1.76
CA VAL A 14 4.65 6.61 1.15
C VAL A 14 4.91 5.60 2.25
N MET A 15 4.06 4.58 2.30
CA MET A 15 4.15 3.50 3.28
C MET A 15 5.11 2.43 2.77
N PRO A 16 6.13 2.04 3.56
CA PRO A 16 6.94 0.88 3.25
C PRO A 16 6.14 -0.38 3.56
N LEU A 17 5.77 -1.14 2.53
CA LEU A 17 5.13 -2.44 2.67
C LEU A 17 6.06 -3.51 2.11
N LYS A 18 6.22 -4.60 2.87
CA LYS A 18 6.88 -5.79 2.37
C LYS A 18 5.84 -6.59 1.61
N VAL A 19 6.05 -6.73 0.32
CA VAL A 19 5.16 -7.46 -0.56
C VAL A 19 6.00 -8.50 -1.28
N ASP A 20 5.48 -9.71 -1.37
CA ASP A 20 6.12 -10.74 -2.19
C ASP A 20 6.04 -10.34 -3.67
N PRO A 21 7.09 -10.46 -4.47
CA PRO A 21 7.07 -10.09 -5.89
C PRO A 21 5.94 -10.75 -6.69
N ASP A 22 5.50 -11.96 -6.29
CA ASP A 22 4.44 -12.71 -6.95
C ASP A 22 3.07 -12.55 -6.28
N ALA A 23 2.97 -11.70 -5.25
CA ALA A 23 1.71 -11.43 -4.58
C ALA A 23 0.69 -10.79 -5.55
N LYS A 24 -0.52 -11.35 -5.53
CA LYS A 24 -1.69 -10.79 -6.21
C LYS A 24 -2.81 -10.70 -5.19
N CYS A 25 -3.16 -9.49 -4.79
CA CYS A 25 -4.15 -9.25 -3.74
C CYS A 25 -5.22 -8.25 -4.20
N LYS A 26 -6.47 -8.58 -3.89
CA LYS A 26 -7.66 -7.73 -4.07
C LYS A 26 -8.46 -7.75 -2.77
N GLY A 27 -9.18 -6.68 -2.47
CA GLY A 27 -9.94 -6.57 -1.21
C GLY A 27 -9.05 -6.44 0.03
N VAL A 28 -7.78 -5.99 -0.13
CA VAL A 28 -6.89 -5.70 1.00
C VAL A 28 -7.03 -4.23 1.35
N TRP A 29 -7.44 -3.94 2.57
CA TRP A 29 -7.59 -2.59 3.08
C TRP A 29 -6.49 -2.29 4.08
N ILE A 30 -5.93 -1.09 4.00
CA ILE A 30 -4.92 -0.62 4.95
C ILE A 30 -5.28 0.75 5.48
N LYS A 31 -4.99 0.94 6.76
CA LYS A 31 -5.04 2.24 7.41
C LYS A 31 -3.73 2.99 7.17
N CYS A 32 -3.83 4.24 6.71
CA CYS A 32 -2.68 5.10 6.50
C CYS A 32 -1.90 5.30 7.80
N LYS A 33 -0.60 5.01 7.77
CA LYS A 33 0.33 5.18 8.90
C LYS A 33 0.91 6.60 9.02
N GLY A 34 0.54 7.52 8.13
CA GLY A 34 0.93 8.92 8.23
C GLY A 34 0.30 9.57 9.48
N ARG A 35 1.09 10.33 10.23
CA ARG A 35 0.74 10.86 11.57
C ARG A 35 -0.68 11.47 11.65
N ASN A 36 -1.10 12.21 10.62
CA ASN A 36 -2.36 12.96 10.59
C ASN A 36 -3.44 12.40 9.65
N CYS A 37 -3.15 11.38 8.85
CA CYS A 37 -4.10 10.91 7.84
C CYS A 37 -5.07 9.88 8.42
N LYS A 38 -4.55 8.75 8.94
CA LYS A 38 -5.31 7.64 9.54
C LYS A 38 -6.51 7.10 8.73
N LYS A 39 -6.69 7.51 7.47
CA LYS A 39 -7.74 7.04 6.56
C LYS A 39 -7.46 5.63 6.06
N GLU A 40 -8.51 4.87 5.80
CA GLU A 40 -8.44 3.52 5.23
C GLU A 40 -8.69 3.55 3.72
N PHE A 41 -7.95 2.74 2.97
CA PHE A 41 -8.14 2.58 1.54
C PHE A 41 -7.73 1.17 1.08
N GLU A 42 -8.33 0.73 -0.03
CA GLU A 42 -7.96 -0.51 -0.69
C GLU A 42 -6.60 -0.35 -1.38
N ILE A 43 -5.72 -1.34 -1.19
CA ILE A 43 -4.50 -1.50 -1.96
C ILE A 43 -4.68 -2.63 -2.97
N LYS A 44 -4.31 -2.36 -4.21
CA LYS A 44 -4.28 -3.36 -5.28
C LYS A 44 -2.83 -3.75 -5.51
N ILE A 45 -2.51 -4.99 -5.15
CA ILE A 45 -1.19 -5.57 -5.36
C ILE A 45 -1.31 -6.48 -6.58
N GLY A 46 -0.63 -6.12 -7.66
CA GLY A 46 -0.59 -6.88 -8.90
C GLY A 46 0.41 -6.24 -9.85
N LYS A 47 1.36 -7.03 -10.33
CA LYS A 47 2.47 -6.60 -11.20
C LYS A 47 2.01 -5.62 -12.28
N VAL A 48 2.63 -4.44 -12.32
CA VAL A 48 3.01 -3.83 -13.59
C VAL A 48 4.32 -4.49 -13.98
N LYS A 49 4.34 -5.05 -15.19
CA LYS A 49 5.39 -5.86 -15.84
C LYS A 49 6.82 -5.67 -15.35
#